data_AF-A0A945RND8-F1
#
_entry.id   AF-A0A945RND8-F1
#
_cell.length_a   1.000
_cell.length_b   1.000
_cell.length_c   1.000
_cell.angle_alpha   90.00
_cell.angle_beta   90.00
_cell.angle_gamma   90.00
#
_symmetry.space_group_name_H-M   'P 1'
#
loop_
_entity.id
_entity.type
_entity.pdbx_description
1 polymer ?
#
loop_
_entity_poly.entity_id
_entity_poly.type
_entity_poly.pdbx_seq_one_letter_code
_entity_poly.pdbx_strand_id
1 'polypeptide(L)' 'MLPNVTAALAKRHLIPERMIATRFRHGEGELHVDFQVEDLDHASAELLAQALRRMVCARVVLTAEK' A
#
# COMPACT_ATOMS: atom_id res chain seq x y z
N MET A 1 4.70 3.93 -9.94
CA MET A 1 4.42 3.13 -8.74
C MET A 1 3.28 3.70 -7.91
N LEU A 2 3.42 4.90 -7.36
CA LEU A 2 2.35 5.59 -6.60
C LEU A 2 0.99 5.62 -7.30
N PRO A 3 0.87 5.95 -8.61
CA PRO A 3 -0.44 5.95 -9.28
C PRO A 3 -1.15 4.60 -9.28
N ASN A 4 -0.40 3.50 -9.27
CA ASN A 4 -0.97 2.15 -9.28
C ASN A 4 -1.49 1.76 -7.89
N VAL A 5 -0.79 2.17 -6.83
CA VAL A 5 -1.22 1.97 -5.44
C VAL A 5 -2.50 2.78 -5.19
N THR A 6 -2.52 4.06 -5.59
CA THR A 6 -3.71 4.91 -5.45
C THR A 6 -4.88 4.38 -6.28
N ALA A 7 -4.64 3.87 -7.49
CA ALA A 7 -5.68 3.22 -8.29
C ALA A 7 -6.21 1.91 -7.66
N ALA A 8 -5.35 1.12 -7.00
CA ALA A 8 -5.77 -0.09 -6.31
C ALA A 8 -6.67 0.21 -5.10
N LEU A 9 -6.41 1.31 -4.40
CA LEU A 9 -7.26 1.84 -3.33
C LEU A 9 -8.59 2.37 -3.88
N ALA A 10 -8.54 3.22 -4.91
CA ALA A 10 -9.72 3.81 -5.53
C ALA A 10 -10.70 2.76 -6.09
N LYS A 11 -10.19 1.68 -6.72
CA LYS A 11 -11.01 0.55 -7.19
C LYS A 11 -11.78 -0.18 -6.09
N ARG A 12 -11.37 -0.02 -4.83
CA ARG A 12 -11.99 -0.62 -3.66
C ARG A 12 -12.74 0.40 -2.81
N HIS A 13 -12.92 1.62 -3.33
CA HIS A 13 -13.52 2.75 -2.61
C HIS A 13 -12.79 3.07 -1.29
N LEU A 14 -11.50 2.75 -1.20
CA LEU A 14 -10.66 3.05 -0.05
C LEU A 14 -9.97 4.39 -0.27
N ILE A 15 -10.19 5.33 0.65
CA ILE A 15 -9.52 6.62 0.67
C ILE A 15 -8.54 6.58 1.85
N PRO A 16 -7.22 6.59 1.61
CA PRO A 16 -6.27 6.61 2.70
C PRO A 16 -6.31 7.98 3.37
N GLU A 17 -6.39 8.02 4.69
CA GLU A 17 -6.27 9.25 5.46
C GLU A 17 -4.88 9.85 5.35
N ARG A 18 -3.89 8.97 5.33
CA ARG A 18 -2.48 9.33 5.28
C ARG A 18 -1.76 8.42 4.31
N MET A 19 -0.91 9.02 3.47
CA MET A 19 -0.02 8.31 2.58
C MET A 19 1.35 8.99 2.61
N ILE A 20 2.39 8.23 2.96
CA ILE A 20 3.77 8.70 3.01
C ILE A 20 4.58 7.83 2.06
N ALA A 21 5.27 8.47 1.12
CA ALA A 21 6.20 7.79 0.23
C ALA A 21 7.63 8.21 0.60
N THR A 22 8.44 7.24 1.03
CA THR A 22 9.84 7.46 1.41
C THR A 22 10.74 6.74 0.43
N ARG A 23 11.64 7.48 -0.20
CA ARG A 23 12.66 6.91 -1.09
C ARG A 23 13.97 6.76 -0.33
N PHE A 24 14.47 5.54 -0.20
CA PHE A 24 15.73 5.29 0.48
C PHE A 24 16.90 5.52 -0.47
N ARG A 25 17.95 6.21 0.01
CA ARG A 25 19.19 6.50 -0.75
C ARG A 25 20.27 5.42 -0.60
N HIS A 26 20.11 4.46 0.31
CA HIS A 26 21.06 3.36 0.51
C HIS A 26 20.34 2.03 0.25
N GLY A 27 20.66 1.40 -0.88
CA GLY A 27 19.97 0.21 -1.40
C GLY A 27 19.01 0.54 -2.55
N GLU A 28 19.39 0.15 -3.77
CA GLU A 28 18.61 0.05 -5.04
C GLU A 28 17.56 1.13 -5.39
N GLY A 29 17.52 2.29 -4.71
CA GLY A 29 16.54 3.34 -4.97
C GLY A 29 15.09 2.92 -4.67
N GLU A 30 14.90 1.99 -3.73
CA GLU A 30 13.58 1.45 -3.38
C GLU A 30 12.66 2.54 -2.81
N LEU A 31 11.39 2.45 -3.19
CA LEU A 31 10.33 3.34 -2.74
C LEU A 31 9.46 2.58 -1.74
N HIS A 32 9.47 3.03 -0.48
CA HIS A 32 8.54 2.57 0.54
C HIS A 32 7.31 3.47 0.54
N VAL A 33 6.12 2.86 0.60
CA VAL A 33 4.85 3.59 0.64
C VAL A 33 4.06 3.06 1.81
N ASP A 34 3.90 3.90 2.82
CA ASP A 34 3.06 3.67 3.98
C ASP A 34 1.73 4.37 3.77
N PHE A 35 0.61 3.67 3.94
CA PHE A 35 -0.71 4.27 3.88
C PHE A 35 -1.61 3.75 5.00
N GLN A 36 -2.46 4.63 5.52
CA GLN A 36 -3.41 4.34 6.59
C GLN A 36 -4.82 4.52 6.06
N VAL A 37 -5.69 3.57 6.38
CA VAL A 37 -7.10 3.55 6.00
C VAL A 37 -7.91 3.32 7.28
N GLU A 38 -8.81 4.24 7.61
CA GLU A 38 -9.74 4.07 8.74
C GLU A 38 -10.80 3.01 8.42
N ASP A 39 -11.32 2.39 9.48
CA ASP A 39 -12.42 1.40 9.43
C ASP A 39 -12.19 0.20 8.48
N LEU A 40 -10.94 -0.09 8.12
CA LEU A 40 -10.60 -1.23 7.31
C LEU A 40 -10.52 -2.49 8.18
N ASP A 41 -11.46 -3.41 8.00
CA ASP A 41 -11.42 -4.69 8.70
C ASP A 41 -10.24 -5.57 8.25
N HIS A 42 -9.86 -6.53 9.10
CA HIS A 42 -8.73 -7.42 8.86
C HIS A 42 -8.84 -8.19 7.54
N ALA A 43 -10.03 -8.65 7.17
CA ALA A 43 -10.24 -9.42 5.95
C ALA A 43 -10.01 -8.56 4.70
N SER A 44 -10.49 -7.33 4.73
CA SER A 44 -10.35 -6.33 3.67
C SER A 44 -8.91 -5.83 3.57
N ALA A 45 -8.23 -5.66 4.70
CA ALA A 45 -6.80 -5.37 4.76
C ALA A 45 -5.96 -6.49 4.11
N GLU A 46 -6.24 -7.75 4.41
CA GLU A 46 -5.49 -8.86 3.82
C GLU A 46 -5.80 -9.02 2.32
N LEU A 47 -7.05 -8.84 1.89
CA LEU A 47 -7.43 -8.84 0.48
C LEU A 47 -6.74 -7.70 -0.30
N LEU A 48 -6.63 -6.52 0.32
CA LEU A 48 -5.90 -5.39 -0.24
C LEU A 48 -4.41 -5.73 -0.32
N ALA A 49 -3.81 -6.27 0.73
CA ALA A 49 -2.41 -6.66 0.75
C ALA A 49 -2.10 -7.70 -0.34
N GLN A 50 -2.94 -8.73 -0.48
CA GLN A 50 -2.80 -9.72 -1.55
C GLN A 50 -2.90 -9.09 -2.94
N ALA A 51 -3.84 -8.15 -3.15
CA ALA A 51 -3.95 -7.44 -4.41
C ALA A 51 -2.70 -6.59 -4.71
N LEU A 52 -2.12 -5.94 -3.70
CA LEU A 52 -0.92 -5.13 -3.84
C LEU A 52 0.32 -6.01 -4.10
N ARG A 53 0.44 -7.17 -3.43
CA ARG A 53 1.52 -8.16 -3.66
C ARG A 53 1.55 -8.68 -5.10
N ARG A 54 0.40 -8.69 -5.80
CA ARG A 54 0.29 -9.10 -7.20
C ARG A 54 0.69 -8.01 -8.19
N MET A 55 0.96 -6.79 -7.74
CA MET A 55 1.43 -5.72 -8.62
C MET A 55 2.92 -5.91 -8.92
N VAL A 56 3.29 -5.84 -10.21
CA VAL A 56 4.66 -6.04 -10.72
C VAL A 56 5.71 -5.18 -10.02
N CYS A 57 5.31 -4.06 -9.43
CA CYS A 57 6.22 -3.12 -8.77
C CYS A 57 6.33 -3.29 -7.25
N ALA A 58 5.55 -4.18 -6.63
CA ALA A 58 5.59 -4.38 -5.18
C ALA A 58 6.48 -5.58 -4.82
N ARG A 59 7.63 -5.34 -4.18
CA ARG A 59 8.49 -6.43 -3.66
C ARG A 59 7.95 -7.02 -2.37
N VAL A 60 7.51 -6.17 -1.44
CA VAL A 60 7.05 -6.55 -0.10
C VAL A 60 5.84 -5.71 0.26
N VAL A 61 4.81 -6.34 0.84
CA VAL A 61 3.63 -5.66 1.39
C VAL A 61 3.39 -6.21 2.79
N LEU A 62 3.48 -5.32 3.77
CA LEU A 62 3.23 -5.60 5.18
C LEU A 62 1.90 -4.96 5.57
N THR A 63 1.13 -5.69 6.38
CA THR A 63 -0.07 -5.19 7.06
C THR A 63 0.23 -5.11 8.55
N ALA A 64 -0.20 -4.03 9.19
CA ALA A 64 -0.09 -3.86 10.63
C ALA A 64 -1.40 -3.29 11.14
N GLU A 65 -1.93 -3.91 12.20
CA GLU A 65 -3.06 -3.39 12.96
C GLU A 65 -2.48 -2.55 14.11
N LYS A 66 -3.10 -1.39 14.37
CA LYS A 66 -2.67 -0.48 15.42
C LYS A 66 -3.50 -0.72 16.69
#